data_AF-A0A8K0Y4C6-F1
#
_entry.id   AF-A0A8K0Y4C6-F1
#
_cell.length_a   1.000
_cell.length_b   1.000
_cell.length_c   1.000
_cell.angle_alpha   90.00
_cell.angle_beta   90.00
_cell.angle_gamma   90.00
#
_symmetry.space_group_name_H-M   'P 1'
#
loop_
_entity.id
_entity.type
_entity.pdbx_description
1 polymer ?
#
loop_
_entity_poly.entity_id
_entity_poly.type
_entity_poly.pdbx_seq_one_letter_code
_entity_poly.pdbx_strand_id
1 'polypeptide(L)'
;MIFEKTILVPLERVGALIGKSGKVKAKIEKICAVSLSIDGQTGEIIVRGSGDDVENVMPFKAEEIVLAIGRGFSPDKAMRLLEGENSLHIIDLREFVGKSTAQIERVKVGS
;
A
#
# COMPACT_ATOMS: atom_id res chain seq x y z
N MET A 1 -17.15 -9.70 13.11
CA MET A 1 -17.01 -8.26 12.81
C MET A 1 -16.69 -8.15 11.33
N ILE A 2 -17.46 -7.40 10.55
CA ILE A 2 -17.17 -7.16 9.12
C ILE A 2 -16.16 -6.01 9.04
N PHE A 3 -14.90 -6.30 8.70
CA PHE A 3 -13.92 -5.25 8.42
C PHE A 3 -14.11 -4.79 6.98
N GLU A 4 -14.31 -3.48 6.78
CA GLU A 4 -14.28 -2.85 5.47
C GLU A 4 -13.46 -1.56 5.56
N LYS A 5 -12.54 -1.37 4.62
CA LYS A 5 -11.70 -0.18 4.52
C LYS A 5 -11.57 0.25 3.07
N THR A 6 -11.80 1.53 2.81
CA THR A 6 -11.55 2.17 1.51
C THR A 6 -10.22 2.90 1.53
N ILE A 7 -9.39 2.68 0.51
CA ILE A 7 -8.06 3.26 0.33
C ILE A 7 -7.97 3.84 -1.08
N LEU A 8 -7.46 5.07 -1.20
CA LEU A 8 -7.17 5.68 -2.49
C LEU A 8 -5.71 5.40 -2.88
N VAL A 9 -5.54 4.83 -4.06
CA VAL A 9 -4.25 4.52 -4.66
C VAL A 9 -4.09 5.34 -5.94
N PRO A 10 -2.92 5.94 -6.21
CA PRO A 10 -2.68 6.65 -7.47
C PRO A 10 -2.96 5.74 -8.67
N LEU A 11 -3.65 6.24 -9.71
CA LEU A 11 -4.08 5.44 -10.86
C LEU A 11 -2.93 4.68 -11.54
N GLU A 12 -1.77 5.31 -11.65
CA GLU A 12 -0.55 4.70 -12.20
C GLU A 12 -0.06 3.47 -11.40
N ARG A 13 -0.44 3.37 -10.12
CA ARG A 13 -0.08 2.28 -9.20
C ARG A 13 -1.11 1.17 -9.12
N VAL A 14 -2.34 1.41 -9.59
CA VAL A 14 -3.39 0.37 -9.61
C VAL A 14 -2.93 -0.85 -10.40
N GLY A 15 -2.27 -0.64 -11.54
CA GLY A 15 -1.70 -1.74 -12.34
C GLY A 15 -0.67 -2.58 -11.58
N ALA A 16 0.13 -1.96 -10.70
CA ALA A 16 1.08 -2.68 -9.85
C ALA A 16 0.38 -3.50 -8.76
N LEU A 17 -0.73 -2.99 -8.20
CA LEU A 17 -1.55 -3.69 -7.21
C LEU A 17 -2.29 -4.89 -7.81
N ILE A 18 -2.82 -4.76 -9.03
CA ILE A 18 -3.44 -5.88 -9.75
C ILE A 18 -2.36 -6.91 -10.11
N GLY A 19 -1.22 -6.44 -10.65
CA GLY A 19 -0.14 -7.26 -11.15
C GLY A 19 -0.50 -7.98 -12.46
N LYS A 20 0.48 -8.66 -13.07
CA LYS A 20 0.28 -9.40 -14.32
C LYS A 20 -0.83 -10.44 -14.14
N SER A 21 -1.91 -10.33 -14.92
CA SER A 21 -3.08 -11.22 -14.85
C SER A 21 -3.75 -11.30 -13.46
N GLY A 22 -3.67 -10.24 -12.65
CA GLY A 22 -4.29 -10.23 -11.32
C GLY A 22 -3.54 -11.01 -10.24
N LYS A 23 -2.31 -11.46 -10.52
CA LYS A 23 -1.53 -12.32 -9.61
C LYS A 23 -1.25 -11.67 -8.25
N VAL A 24 -1.00 -10.36 -8.20
CA VAL A 24 -0.68 -9.66 -6.95
C VAL A 24 -1.94 -9.56 -6.09
N LYS A 25 -3.04 -9.08 -6.69
CA LYS A 25 -4.36 -9.06 -6.05
C LYS A 25 -4.71 -10.43 -5.45
N ALA A 26 -4.71 -11.48 -6.26
CA ALA A 26 -5.07 -12.83 -5.82
C ALA A 26 -4.16 -13.36 -4.70
N LYS A 27 -2.88 -12.99 -4.71
CA LYS A 27 -1.93 -13.38 -3.66
C LYS A 27 -2.25 -12.68 -2.33
N ILE A 28 -2.61 -11.40 -2.35
CA ILE A 28 -3.02 -10.64 -1.16
C ILE A 28 -4.32 -11.20 -0.61
N GLU A 29 -5.32 -11.41 -1.46
CA GLU A 29 -6.62 -11.97 -1.06
C GLU A 29 -6.48 -13.34 -0.40
N LYS A 30 -5.67 -14.22 -0.99
CA LYS A 30 -5.42 -15.57 -0.47
C LYS A 30 -4.67 -15.57 0.86
N ILE A 31 -3.59 -14.79 0.99
CA ILE A 31 -2.74 -14.83 2.19
C ILE A 31 -3.43 -14.14 3.36
N CYS A 32 -4.08 -13.00 3.11
CA CYS A 32 -4.72 -12.22 4.17
C CYS A 32 -6.17 -12.64 4.45
N ALA A 33 -6.71 -13.62 3.71
CA ALA A 33 -8.12 -14.02 3.74
C ALA A 33 -9.08 -12.81 3.61
N VAL A 34 -8.79 -11.94 2.64
CA VAL A 34 -9.58 -10.73 2.34
C VAL A 34 -10.10 -10.74 0.90
N SER A 35 -11.07 -9.89 0.62
CA SER A 35 -11.50 -9.55 -0.73
C SER A 35 -11.07 -8.11 -1.08
N LEU A 36 -10.50 -7.92 -2.27
CA LEU A 36 -10.10 -6.62 -2.81
C LEU A 36 -11.01 -6.22 -3.98
N SER A 37 -11.81 -5.16 -3.79
CA SER A 37 -12.48 -4.47 -4.90
C SER A 37 -11.60 -3.34 -5.40
N ILE A 38 -11.32 -3.29 -6.70
CA ILE A 38 -10.42 -2.31 -7.30
C ILE A 38 -11.17 -1.59 -8.41
N ASP A 39 -11.34 -0.28 -8.25
CA ASP A 39 -11.82 0.60 -9.30
C ASP A 39 -10.61 1.18 -10.07
N GLY A 40 -10.42 0.71 -11.30
CA GLY A 40 -9.34 1.15 -12.17
C GLY A 40 -9.49 2.56 -12.75
N GLN A 41 -10.65 3.20 -12.58
CA GLN A 41 -10.91 4.56 -13.07
C GLN A 41 -10.68 5.62 -11.98
N THR A 42 -11.02 5.29 -10.73
CA THR A 42 -10.91 6.21 -9.58
C THR A 42 -9.67 5.93 -8.72
N GLY A 43 -9.11 4.72 -8.79
CA GLY A 43 -8.04 4.28 -7.90
C GLY A 43 -8.54 3.90 -6.51
N GLU A 44 -9.86 3.76 -6.35
CA GLU A 44 -10.48 3.30 -5.11
C GLU A 44 -10.26 1.80 -4.92
N ILE A 45 -9.71 1.44 -3.76
CA ILE A 45 -9.49 0.06 -3.34
C ILE A 45 -10.29 -0.20 -2.07
N ILE A 46 -11.20 -1.16 -2.12
CA ILE A 46 -11.99 -1.58 -0.97
C ILE A 46 -11.43 -2.91 -0.48
N VAL A 47 -10.93 -2.93 0.76
CA VAL A 47 -10.45 -4.11 1.46
C VAL A 47 -11.57 -4.61 2.38
N ARG A 48 -12.01 -5.85 2.19
CA ARG A 48 -13.03 -6.50 3.02
C ARG A 48 -12.47 -7.75 3.68
N GLY A 49 -12.60 -7.84 5.01
CA GLY A 49 -12.28 -9.07 5.73
C GLY A 49 -13.33 -10.14 5.43
N SER A 50 -12.91 -11.32 4.99
CA SER A 50 -13.82 -12.44 4.77
C SER A 50 -14.28 -12.98 6.12
N GLY A 51 -15.60 -13.07 6.32
CA GLY A 51 -16.19 -13.52 7.59
C GLY A 51 -16.05 -15.03 7.86
N ASP A 52 -15.60 -15.79 6.86
CA ASP A 52 -15.57 -17.26 6.89
C ASP A 52 -14.37 -17.84 7.66
N ASP A 53 -13.27 -17.08 7.78
CA ASP A 53 -12.03 -17.54 8.44
C ASP A 53 -11.53 -16.48 9.44
N VAL A 54 -12.26 -16.36 10.55
CA VAL A 54 -12.05 -15.32 11.57
C VAL A 54 -10.69 -15.46 12.27
N GLU A 55 -10.11 -16.66 12.29
CA GLU A 55 -8.83 -16.92 12.95
C GLU A 55 -7.63 -16.49 12.09
N ASN A 56 -7.75 -16.51 10.76
CA ASN A 56 -6.64 -16.19 9.85
C ASN A 56 -6.82 -14.90 9.05
N VAL A 57 -7.93 -14.18 9.23
CA VAL A 57 -8.17 -12.91 8.55
C VAL A 57 -7.16 -11.85 9.01
N MET A 58 -6.41 -11.28 8.06
CA MET A 58 -5.38 -10.25 8.31
C MET A 58 -5.70 -8.96 7.55
N PRO A 59 -6.83 -8.29 7.87
CA PRO A 59 -7.28 -7.12 7.11
C PRO A 59 -6.30 -5.94 7.21
N PHE A 60 -5.70 -5.74 8.39
CA PHE A 60 -4.72 -4.67 8.61
C PHE A 60 -3.44 -4.87 7.79
N LYS A 61 -2.95 -6.11 7.69
CA LYS A 61 -1.79 -6.41 6.82
C LYS A 61 -2.11 -6.18 5.35
N ALA A 62 -3.31 -6.54 4.90
CA ALA A 62 -3.76 -6.24 3.54
C ALA A 62 -3.80 -4.73 3.27
N GLU A 63 -4.33 -3.94 4.21
CA GLU A 63 -4.31 -2.47 4.14
C GLU A 63 -2.89 -1.91 4.03
N GLU A 64 -1.96 -2.36 4.88
CA GLU A 64 -0.56 -1.93 4.83
C GLU A 64 0.11 -2.28 3.48
N ILE A 65 -0.16 -3.46 2.93
CA ILE A 65 0.37 -3.88 1.62
C ILE A 65 -0.18 -2.98 0.50
N VAL A 66 -1.49 -2.72 0.49
CA VAL A 66 -2.13 -1.83 -0.50
C VAL A 66 -1.53 -0.43 -0.42
N LEU A 67 -1.39 0.11 0.78
CA LEU A 67 -0.76 1.42 1.01
C LEU A 67 0.69 1.44 0.55
N ALA A 68 1.49 0.43 0.89
CA ALA A 68 2.89 0.34 0.46
C ALA A 68 3.01 0.35 -1.07
N ILE A 69 2.20 -0.46 -1.77
CA ILE A 69 2.21 -0.49 -3.25
C ILE A 69 1.79 0.88 -3.82
N GLY A 70 0.77 1.50 -3.24
CA GLY A 70 0.31 2.83 -3.63
C GLY A 70 1.33 3.94 -3.39
N ARG A 71 2.22 3.79 -2.39
CA ARG A 71 3.33 4.70 -2.10
C ARG A 71 4.62 4.38 -2.83
N GLY A 72 4.60 3.44 -3.78
CA GLY A 72 5.72 3.22 -4.69
C GLY A 72 6.54 1.94 -4.42
N PHE A 73 6.24 1.18 -3.38
CA PHE A 73 6.88 -0.13 -3.19
C PHE A 73 6.50 -1.10 -4.31
N SER A 74 7.46 -1.89 -4.80
CA SER A 74 7.17 -3.02 -5.67
C SER A 74 6.35 -4.08 -4.92
N PRO A 75 5.47 -4.84 -5.59
CA PRO A 75 4.68 -5.89 -4.95
C PRO A 75 5.51 -6.82 -4.07
N ASP A 76 6.65 -7.34 -4.55
CA ASP A 76 7.52 -8.24 -3.77
C ASP A 76 8.05 -7.61 -2.48
N LYS A 77 8.36 -6.31 -2.49
CA LYS A 77 8.81 -5.58 -1.29
C LYS A 77 7.65 -5.35 -0.32
N ALA A 78 6.47 -5.00 -0.83
CA ALA A 78 5.29 -4.80 0.00
C ALA A 78 4.85 -6.09 0.70
N MET A 79 4.97 -7.24 0.03
CA MET A 79 4.62 -8.54 0.63
C MET A 79 5.50 -8.94 1.82
N ARG A 80 6.66 -8.30 2.02
CA ARG A 80 7.50 -8.53 3.21
C ARG A 80 6.82 -8.08 4.51
N LEU A 81 5.75 -7.27 4.43
CA LEU A 81 4.93 -6.91 5.59
C LEU A 81 4.23 -8.13 6.23
N LEU A 82 4.12 -9.24 5.48
CA LEU A 82 3.60 -10.51 5.98
C LEU A 82 4.63 -11.33 6.77
N GLU A 83 5.90 -10.92 6.75
CA GLU A 83 7.00 -11.64 7.40
C GLU A 83 7.25 -11.07 8.80
N GLY A 84 7.13 -11.91 9.83
CA GLY A 84 7.41 -11.56 11.22
C GLY A 84 6.65 -10.31 11.69
N GLU A 85 7.37 -9.42 12.38
CA GLU A 85 6.82 -8.22 13.00
C GLU A 85 6.97 -6.96 12.11
N ASN A 86 7.06 -7.13 10.79
CA ASN A 86 7.19 -5.99 9.88
C ASN A 86 5.92 -5.14 9.85
N SER A 87 6.08 -3.82 9.94
CA SER A 87 4.98 -2.83 9.86
C SER A 87 5.31 -1.71 8.88
N LEU A 88 4.28 -1.06 8.34
CA LEU A 88 4.42 0.10 7.47
C LEU A 88 4.29 1.39 8.28
N HIS A 89 5.36 2.19 8.31
CA HIS A 89 5.33 3.54 8.88
C HIS A 89 5.41 4.58 7.76
N ILE A 90 4.39 5.46 7.71
CA ILE A 90 4.32 6.58 6.77
C ILE A 90 4.54 7.88 7.56
N ILE A 91 5.61 8.59 7.25
CA ILE A 91 5.98 9.86 7.91
C ILE A 91 5.81 10.98 6.89
N ASP A 92 4.97 11.98 7.19
CA ASP A 92 4.89 13.20 6.38
C ASP A 92 6.01 14.14 6.79
N LEU A 93 7.03 14.26 5.94
CA LEU A 93 8.17 15.12 6.21
C LEU A 93 7.77 16.59 6.37
N ARG A 94 6.63 17.03 5.82
CA ARG A 94 6.14 18.42 5.94
C ARG A 94 5.83 18.82 7.39
N GLU A 95 5.46 17.85 8.23
CA GLU A 95 5.23 18.09 9.66
C GLU A 95 6.55 18.30 10.42
N PHE A 96 7.66 17.80 9.87
CA PHE A 96 9.00 17.93 10.45
C PHE A 96 9.79 19.11 9.86
N VAL A 97 9.56 19.45 8.58
CA VAL A 97 10.14 20.65 7.95
C VAL A 97 9.29 21.89 8.23
N GLY A 98 9.27 22.36 9.48
CA GLY A 98 8.85 23.73 9.77
C GLY A 98 9.70 24.72 8.96
N LYS A 99 9.07 25.59 8.15
CA LYS A 99 9.63 26.75 7.40
C LYS A 99 11.17 26.81 7.26
N SER A 100 11.80 25.82 6.63
CA SER A 100 13.22 25.90 6.28
C SER A 100 13.42 25.82 4.78
N THR A 101 12.96 26.86 4.11
CA THR A 101 13.44 27.27 2.79
C THR A 101 14.82 27.92 2.92
N ALA A 102 15.81 27.16 3.39
CA ALA A 102 17.18 27.68 3.55
C ALA A 102 18.21 26.55 3.41
N GLN A 103 18.36 26.02 2.18
CA GLN A 103 19.61 25.57 1.54
C GLN A 103 19.30 24.55 0.44
N ILE A 104 18.77 25.04 -0.67
CA ILE A 104 19.02 24.43 -1.97
C ILE A 104 19.83 25.46 -2.76
N GLU A 105 21.07 25.71 -2.36
CA GLU A 105 22.07 26.38 -3.21
C GLU A 105 22.80 25.31 -4.03
N ARG A 106 22.22 25.04 -5.20
CA ARG A 106 22.89 24.96 -6.50
C ARG A 106 24.39 24.59 -6.47
N VAL A 107 24.72 23.30 -6.37
CA VAL A 107 26.02 22.79 -6.84
C VAL A 107 25.96 22.66 -8.37
N LYS A 108 26.14 23.78 -9.05
CA LYS A 108 26.67 23.83 -10.42
C LYS A 108 28.00 24.58 -10.35
N VAL A 109 29.09 23.88 -10.02
CA VAL A 109 30.44 24.31 -10.42
C VAL A 109 31.32 23.07 -10.59
N GLY A 110 31.86 22.91 -11.80
CA GLY A 110 33.25 22.49 -12.02
C GLY A 110 33.55 21.00 -12.12
N SER A 111 33.52 20.47 -13.34
CA SER A 111 34.61 19.71 -13.95
C SER A 111 34.54 19.85 -15.45
#